data_AF-A0A2I1HWC7-F1
#
_entry.id   AF-A0A2I1HWC7-F1
#
_cell.length_a   1.000
_cell.length_b   1.000
_cell.length_c   1.000
_cell.angle_alpha   90.00
_cell.angle_beta   90.00
_cell.angle_gamma   90.00
#
_symmetry.space_group_name_H-M   'P 1'
#
loop_
_entity.id
_entity.type
_entity.pdbx_description
1 polymer ?
#
loop_
_entity_poly.entity_id
_entity_poly.type
_entity_poly.pdbx_seq_one_letter_code
_entity_poly.pdbx_strand_id
1 'polypeptide(L)'
;MNDEIIQIDEKRDKDNVDNEIVLHNPRDPHSAHNGKQVFLVSLSPKGTYVVTYSEDDKSIEGWIIKDSNLILDPEASVYKLPRSGYIRDIKVNDSKIVCFVNKMKEFEYHVEIFRMSNENQQFKLNPPPKRWWVLKNINFKKNGDLILSNKYKISIYHSKYDKISNELSLVSSHELTSLAPYNKVIKEVLVDDDNIW
;
A
#
# COMPACT_ATOMS: atom_id res chain seq x y z
N MET A 1 -42.04 59.86 -29.83
CA MET A 1 -41.79 58.48 -29.39
C MET A 1 -40.30 58.28 -29.56
N ASN A 2 -39.56 58.26 -28.44
CA ASN A 2 -38.11 58.06 -28.43
C ASN A 2 -37.87 56.61 -28.05
N ASP A 3 -37.23 55.86 -28.94
CA ASP A 3 -36.81 54.48 -28.68
C ASP A 3 -35.54 54.50 -27.81
N GLU A 4 -35.65 53.97 -26.59
CA GLU A 4 -34.51 53.75 -25.69
C GLU A 4 -33.74 52.49 -26.13
N ILE A 5 -32.45 52.67 -26.42
CA ILE A 5 -31.51 51.60 -26.74
C ILE A 5 -30.97 51.04 -25.42
N ILE A 6 -31.30 49.79 -25.10
CA ILE A 6 -30.75 49.06 -23.95
C ILE A 6 -29.34 48.60 -24.29
N GLN A 7 -28.32 49.16 -23.62
CA GLN A 7 -26.97 48.60 -23.62
C GLN A 7 -26.91 47.37 -22.70
N ILE A 8 -26.52 46.23 -23.27
CA ILE A 8 -26.28 44.99 -22.53
C ILE A 8 -24.77 44.89 -22.34
N ASP A 9 -24.31 45.03 -21.10
CA ASP A 9 -22.90 44.93 -20.72
C ASP A 9 -22.55 43.44 -20.57
N GLU A 10 -21.85 42.85 -21.56
CA GLU A 10 -21.32 41.48 -21.47
C GLU A 10 -20.15 41.45 -20.47
N LYS A 11 -20.47 41.34 -19.18
CA LYS A 11 -19.50 40.87 -18.19
C LYS A 11 -19.23 39.39 -18.43
N ARG A 12 -18.13 39.10 -19.12
CA ARG A 12 -17.49 37.78 -19.09
C ARG A 12 -16.83 37.61 -17.74
N ASP A 13 -17.49 36.88 -16.85
CA ASP A 13 -16.83 36.30 -15.69
C ASP A 13 -15.75 35.33 -16.19
N LYS A 14 -14.50 35.81 -16.19
CA LYS A 14 -13.34 34.93 -16.22
C LYS A 14 -13.21 34.34 -14.84
N ASP A 15 -13.91 33.24 -14.61
CA ASP A 15 -13.55 32.29 -13.57
C ASP A 15 -12.22 31.64 -13.97
N ASN A 16 -11.14 32.39 -13.76
CA ASN A 16 -9.82 31.79 -13.56
C ASN A 16 -9.91 31.09 -12.21
N VAL A 17 -10.41 29.85 -12.24
CA VAL A 17 -10.15 28.90 -11.17
C VAL A 17 -8.65 28.65 -11.23
N ASP A 18 -7.91 29.48 -10.51
CA ASP A 18 -6.55 29.15 -10.11
C ASP A 18 -6.65 27.77 -9.48
N ASN A 19 -6.19 26.75 -10.20
CA ASN A 19 -5.84 25.46 -9.64
C ASN A 19 -4.67 25.76 -8.71
N GLU A 20 -4.98 26.30 -7.54
CA GLU A 20 -4.06 26.44 -6.43
C GLU A 20 -3.64 25.01 -6.11
N ILE A 21 -2.46 24.63 -6.60
CA ILE A 21 -1.79 23.41 -6.21
C ILE A 21 -1.64 23.58 -4.70
N VAL A 22 -2.52 22.95 -3.92
CA VAL A 22 -2.39 22.86 -2.48
C VAL A 22 -1.12 22.05 -2.25
N LEU A 23 0.00 22.76 -2.20
CA LEU A 23 1.28 22.19 -1.85
C LEU A 23 1.14 21.81 -0.39
N HIS A 24 0.85 20.54 -0.13
CA HIS A 24 0.91 20.03 1.23
C HIS A 24 2.29 20.35 1.79
N ASN A 25 2.33 21.09 2.90
CA ASN A 25 3.58 21.50 3.51
C ASN A 25 4.45 20.25 3.72
N PRO A 26 5.75 20.31 3.35
CA PRO A 26 6.64 19.18 3.55
C PRO A 26 6.64 18.81 5.03
N ARG A 27 6.41 17.53 5.31
CA ARG A 27 6.46 17.00 6.67
C ARG A 27 7.91 16.90 7.10
N ASP A 28 8.23 17.29 8.34
CA ASP A 28 9.58 17.18 8.88
C ASP A 28 9.99 15.69 9.00
N PRO A 29 11.00 15.22 8.25
CA PRO A 29 11.50 13.85 8.34
C PRO A 29 11.91 13.43 9.75
N HIS A 30 12.38 14.38 10.58
CA HIS A 30 12.80 14.11 11.96
C HIS A 30 11.61 13.86 12.90
N SER A 31 10.41 14.28 12.50
CA SER A 31 9.16 14.01 13.22
C SER A 31 8.49 12.69 12.84
N ALA A 32 9.06 11.96 11.86
CA ALA A 32 8.57 10.64 11.48
C ALA A 32 8.48 9.72 12.70
N HIS A 33 7.39 8.97 12.79
CA HIS A 33 7.05 8.07 13.88
C HIS A 33 7.11 8.75 15.27
N ASN A 34 6.83 10.06 15.35
CA ASN A 34 7.00 10.86 16.56
C ASN A 34 8.41 10.73 17.18
N GLY A 35 9.43 10.59 16.32
CA GLY A 35 10.82 10.38 16.71
C GLY A 35 11.14 8.99 17.28
N LYS A 36 10.22 8.03 17.20
CA LYS A 36 10.44 6.65 17.65
C LYS A 36 11.23 5.83 16.63
N GLN A 37 11.88 4.77 17.12
CA GLN A 37 12.71 3.90 16.31
C GLN A 37 11.89 3.19 15.21
N VAL A 38 12.47 3.12 14.01
CA VAL A 38 11.96 2.29 12.92
C VAL A 38 12.34 0.83 13.16
N PHE A 39 11.36 -0.05 13.13
CA PHE A 39 11.48 -1.49 13.33
C PHE A 39 11.51 -2.26 12.00
N LEU A 40 10.68 -1.87 11.02
CA LEU A 40 10.67 -2.47 9.68
C LEU A 40 10.75 -1.41 8.59
N VAL A 41 11.35 -1.79 7.47
CA VAL A 41 11.40 -0.99 6.24
C VAL A 41 11.05 -1.88 5.05
N SER A 42 10.32 -1.33 4.08
CA SER A 42 10.13 -1.96 2.78
C SER A 42 10.29 -0.94 1.67
N LEU A 43 11.07 -1.30 0.66
CA LEU A 43 11.21 -0.56 -0.58
C LEU A 43 10.25 -1.14 -1.62
N SER A 44 9.73 -0.28 -2.51
CA SER A 44 8.92 -0.70 -3.64
C SER A 44 9.77 -1.36 -4.73
N PRO A 45 9.20 -2.24 -5.59
CA PRO A 45 9.97 -2.98 -6.59
C PRO A 45 10.78 -2.13 -7.58
N LYS A 46 10.34 -0.91 -7.90
CA LYS A 46 11.09 0.03 -8.76
C LYS A 46 11.94 1.02 -7.96
N GLY A 47 11.94 0.93 -6.62
CA GLY A 47 12.73 1.81 -5.76
C GLY A 47 12.25 3.25 -5.77
N THR A 48 10.97 3.51 -6.02
CA THR A 48 10.40 4.87 -6.05
C THR A 48 9.71 5.25 -4.74
N TYR A 49 9.40 4.27 -3.89
CA TYR A 49 8.68 4.49 -2.63
C TYR A 49 9.20 3.57 -1.53
N VAL A 50 9.14 4.05 -0.29
CA VAL A 50 9.49 3.28 0.91
C VAL A 50 8.38 3.41 1.93
N VAL A 51 8.15 2.36 2.69
CA VAL A 51 7.39 2.45 3.94
C VAL A 51 8.24 2.01 5.12
N THR A 52 8.06 2.71 6.23
CA THR A 52 8.68 2.40 7.50
C THR A 52 7.60 2.13 8.53
N TYR A 53 7.91 1.24 9.47
CA TYR A 53 7.04 0.93 10.61
C TYR A 53 7.80 1.13 11.91
N SER A 54 7.21 1.83 12.87
CA SER A 54 7.70 1.91 14.25
C SER A 54 6.83 1.06 15.17
N GLU A 55 7.48 0.15 15.90
CA GLU A 55 6.78 -0.69 16.88
C GLU A 55 6.30 0.10 18.10
N ASP A 56 7.08 1.08 18.57
CA ASP A 56 6.74 1.88 19.74
C ASP A 56 5.62 2.90 19.44
N ASP A 57 5.72 3.58 18.30
CA ASP A 57 4.71 4.57 17.87
C ASP A 57 3.49 3.94 17.19
N LYS A 58 3.54 2.62 16.94
CA LYS A 58 2.52 1.82 16.26
C LYS A 58 2.06 2.49 14.96
N SER A 59 3.00 2.97 14.17
CA SER A 59 2.72 3.76 12.97
C SER A 59 3.46 3.25 11.74
N ILE A 60 2.81 3.36 10.59
CA ILE A 60 3.40 3.18 9.26
C ILE A 60 3.42 4.53 8.57
N GLU A 61 4.56 4.87 7.98
CA GLU A 61 4.75 6.10 7.22
C GLU A 61 5.40 5.82 5.87
N GLY A 62 5.05 6.65 4.89
CA GLY A 62 5.49 6.50 3.51
C GLY A 62 6.50 7.58 3.13
N TRP A 63 7.45 7.22 2.27
CA TRP A 63 8.53 8.07 1.83
C TRP A 63 8.68 7.98 0.31
N ILE A 64 8.80 9.13 -0.33
CA ILE A 64 9.11 9.26 -1.74
C ILE A 64 10.62 9.22 -1.89
N ILE A 65 11.12 8.37 -2.79
CA ILE A 65 12.53 8.41 -3.21
C ILE A 65 12.65 9.35 -4.40
N LYS A 66 13.44 10.41 -4.27
CA LYS A 66 13.74 11.36 -5.34
C LYS A 66 15.20 11.77 -5.27
N ASP A 67 15.93 11.65 -6.38
CA ASP A 67 17.35 12.04 -6.49
C ASP A 67 18.21 11.46 -5.35
N SER A 68 18.01 10.17 -5.04
CA SER A 68 18.67 9.46 -3.92
C SER A 68 18.36 9.98 -2.51
N ASN A 69 17.40 10.90 -2.36
CA ASN A 69 16.91 11.40 -1.08
C ASN A 69 15.57 10.74 -0.70
N LEU A 70 15.36 10.57 0.60
CA LEU A 70 14.08 10.17 1.17
C LEU A 70 13.31 11.42 1.61
N ILE A 71 12.12 11.58 1.05
CA ILE A 71 11.20 12.68 1.38
C ILE A 71 9.98 12.06 2.06
N LEU A 72 9.68 12.46 3.30
CA LEU A 72 8.47 12.01 3.99
C LEU A 72 7.25 12.45 3.17
N ASP A 73 6.40 11.49 2.78
CA ASP A 73 5.34 11.73 1.81
C ASP A 73 4.32 12.75 2.36
N PRO A 74 4.24 13.98 1.80
CA PRO A 74 3.41 15.04 2.33
C PRO A 74 1.92 14.81 2.07
N GLU A 75 1.58 13.94 1.11
CA GLU A 75 0.20 13.62 0.74
C GLU A 75 -0.34 12.41 1.51
N ALA A 76 0.53 11.69 2.22
CA ALA A 76 0.15 10.49 2.96
C ALA A 76 -0.03 10.78 4.45
N SER A 77 -1.17 10.34 5.00
CA SER A 77 -1.37 10.37 6.44
C SER A 77 -0.69 9.18 7.11
N VAL A 78 -0.33 9.37 8.38
CA VAL A 78 0.25 8.31 9.20
C VAL A 78 -0.78 7.21 9.43
N TYR A 79 -0.47 5.98 9.03
CA TYR A 79 -1.34 4.85 9.35
C TYR A 79 -1.03 4.39 10.77
N LYS A 80 -2.01 4.48 11.67
CA LYS A 80 -1.89 4.04 13.07
C LYS A 80 -2.47 2.64 13.24
N LEU A 81 -1.66 1.72 13.74
CA LEU A 81 -2.14 0.39 14.07
C LEU A 81 -3.07 0.41 15.29
N PRO A 82 -4.05 -0.52 15.36
CA PRO A 82 -4.79 -0.78 16.59
C PRO A 82 -3.84 -1.25 17.71
N ARG A 83 -4.13 -0.85 18.95
CA ARG A 83 -3.24 -0.94 20.13
C ARG A 83 -2.67 -2.32 20.47
N SER A 84 -3.26 -3.41 19.97
CA SER A 84 -2.90 -4.78 20.35
C SER A 84 -2.08 -5.55 19.29
N GLY A 85 -1.75 -4.95 18.15
CA GLY A 85 -1.04 -5.62 17.06
C GLY A 85 0.45 -5.31 17.00
N TYR A 86 1.24 -6.24 16.47
CA TYR A 86 2.58 -5.99 15.96
C TYR A 86 2.71 -6.50 14.52
N ILE A 87 3.50 -5.80 13.71
CA ILE A 87 3.74 -6.19 12.32
C ILE A 87 4.89 -7.19 12.27
N ARG A 88 4.63 -8.35 11.68
CA ARG A 88 5.66 -9.36 11.42
C ARG A 88 6.44 -9.08 10.14
N ASP A 89 5.75 -8.63 9.10
CA ASP A 89 6.32 -8.36 7.78
C ASP A 89 5.48 -7.28 7.08
N ILE A 90 6.13 -6.44 6.28
CA ILE A 90 5.52 -5.33 5.54
C ILE A 90 6.15 -5.23 4.15
N LYS A 91 5.30 -5.00 3.14
CA LYS A 91 5.70 -4.75 1.76
C LYS A 91 4.91 -3.59 1.17
N VAL A 92 5.51 -2.90 0.20
CA VAL A 92 4.86 -1.81 -0.54
C VAL A 92 5.16 -1.95 -2.03
N ASN A 93 4.22 -1.55 -2.89
CA ASN A 93 4.45 -1.44 -4.33
C ASN A 93 4.61 0.01 -4.79
N ASP A 94 4.96 0.21 -6.06
CA ASP A 94 5.21 1.54 -6.62
C ASP A 94 3.94 2.41 -6.72
N SER A 95 2.76 1.80 -6.58
CA SER A 95 1.46 2.51 -6.49
C SER A 95 1.08 2.83 -5.04
N LYS A 96 2.04 2.78 -4.12
CA LYS A 96 1.88 3.02 -2.67
C LYS A 96 0.90 2.08 -1.97
N ILE A 97 0.61 0.90 -2.54
CA ILE A 97 -0.19 -0.13 -1.88
C ILE A 97 0.72 -0.88 -0.91
N VAL A 98 0.37 -0.80 0.37
CA VAL A 98 1.03 -1.46 1.48
C VAL A 98 0.27 -2.73 1.82
N CYS A 99 1.00 -3.83 1.96
CA CYS A 99 0.51 -5.10 2.48
C CYS A 99 1.35 -5.45 3.69
N PHE A 100 0.73 -5.80 4.81
CA PHE A 100 1.46 -6.22 6.01
C PHE A 100 0.76 -7.36 6.74
N VAL A 101 1.57 -8.13 7.47
CA VAL A 101 1.09 -9.25 8.29
C VAL A 101 1.04 -8.80 9.75
N ASN A 102 -0.17 -8.56 10.23
CA ASN A 102 -0.43 -8.24 11.62
C ASN A 102 -0.54 -9.52 12.45
N LYS A 103 0.19 -9.59 13.56
CA LYS A 103 0.01 -10.64 14.56
C LYS A 103 -0.74 -10.09 15.76
N MET A 104 -1.96 -10.57 15.95
CA MET A 104 -2.83 -10.17 17.07
C MET A 104 -2.68 -11.09 18.29
N LYS A 105 -2.46 -12.39 18.05
CA LYS A 105 -2.26 -13.43 19.08
C LYS A 105 -1.24 -14.46 18.58
N GLU A 106 -0.80 -15.37 19.44
CA GLU A 106 0.31 -16.32 19.18
C GLU A 106 0.19 -17.07 17.84
N PHE A 107 -1.03 -17.39 17.39
CA PHE A 107 -1.32 -18.13 16.15
C PHE A 107 -2.30 -17.43 15.20
N GLU A 108 -2.62 -16.16 15.43
CA GLU A 108 -3.60 -15.42 14.65
C GLU A 108 -2.91 -14.31 13.85
N TYR A 109 -2.77 -14.55 12.54
CA TYR A 109 -2.18 -13.63 11.59
C TYR A 109 -3.26 -13.12 10.64
N HIS A 110 -3.29 -11.81 10.42
CA HIS A 110 -4.16 -11.15 9.47
C HIS A 110 -3.31 -10.39 8.46
N VAL A 111 -3.72 -10.40 7.19
CA VAL A 111 -3.12 -9.50 6.20
C VAL A 111 -4.02 -8.30 6.07
N GLU A 112 -3.40 -7.15 6.26
CA GLU A 112 -4.02 -5.87 6.01
C GLU A 112 -3.39 -5.26 4.77
N ILE A 113 -4.24 -4.66 3.94
CA ILE A 113 -3.83 -4.04 2.69
C ILE A 113 -4.51 -2.69 2.61
N PHE A 114 -3.72 -1.67 2.32
CA PHE A 114 -4.23 -0.32 2.12
C PHE A 114 -3.32 0.44 1.16
N ARG A 115 -3.81 1.52 0.58
CA ARG A 115 -3.00 2.46 -0.19
C ARG A 115 -2.61 3.62 0.73
N MET A 116 -1.32 3.96 0.80
CA MET A 116 -0.90 5.20 1.47
C MET A 116 -1.50 6.40 0.73
N SER A 117 -2.31 7.16 1.45
CA SER A 117 -2.94 8.39 0.98
C SER A 117 -3.35 9.24 2.18
N ASN A 118 -3.99 10.38 1.95
CA ASN A 118 -4.56 11.20 3.01
C ASN A 118 -5.54 10.42 3.93
N GLU A 119 -6.34 9.50 3.38
CA GLU A 119 -7.35 8.72 4.10
C GLU A 119 -6.95 7.25 4.32
N ASN A 120 -5.84 6.79 3.75
CA ASN A 120 -5.37 5.41 3.81
C ASN A 120 -6.45 4.38 3.39
N GLN A 121 -6.81 4.38 2.11
CA GLN A 121 -7.84 3.53 1.53
C GLN A 121 -7.53 2.03 1.68
N GLN A 122 -8.37 1.28 2.40
CA GLN A 122 -8.20 -0.16 2.62
C GLN A 122 -8.65 -1.01 1.41
N PHE A 123 -8.00 -2.16 1.21
CA PHE A 123 -8.29 -3.13 0.17
C PHE A 123 -8.62 -4.51 0.78
N LYS A 124 -9.51 -5.25 0.11
CA LYS A 124 -9.83 -6.65 0.44
C LYS A 124 -9.28 -7.59 -0.62
N LEU A 125 -8.89 -8.78 -0.21
CA LEU A 125 -8.55 -9.87 -1.13
C LEU A 125 -9.82 -10.60 -1.57
N ASN A 126 -9.95 -10.85 -2.86
CA ASN A 126 -11.10 -11.54 -3.45
C ASN A 126 -10.66 -12.72 -4.35
N PRO A 127 -10.87 -13.99 -3.95
CA PRO A 127 -11.34 -14.41 -2.64
C PRO A 127 -10.28 -14.20 -1.54
N PRO A 128 -10.68 -14.12 -0.26
CA PRO A 128 -9.74 -14.13 0.84
C PRO A 128 -8.97 -15.47 0.88
N PRO A 129 -7.67 -15.47 1.24
CA PRO A 129 -6.87 -16.67 1.40
C PRO A 129 -7.51 -17.66 2.37
N LYS A 130 -7.54 -18.94 1.98
CA LYS A 130 -7.84 -20.03 2.90
C LYS A 130 -6.65 -20.21 3.84
N ARG A 131 -6.91 -20.21 5.16
CA ARG A 131 -5.91 -20.43 6.24
C ARG A 131 -4.87 -19.30 6.37
N TRP A 132 -5.32 -18.11 6.78
CA TRP A 132 -4.44 -16.96 7.07
C TRP A 132 -3.27 -17.28 8.02
N TRP A 133 -3.48 -18.17 9.00
CA TRP A 133 -2.48 -18.50 10.02
C TRP A 133 -1.22 -19.20 9.49
N VAL A 134 -1.22 -19.70 8.25
CA VAL A 134 -0.04 -20.36 7.65
C VAL A 134 0.75 -19.45 6.71
N LEU A 135 0.37 -18.18 6.57
CA LEU A 135 1.05 -17.25 5.69
C LEU A 135 2.51 -17.09 6.10
N LYS A 136 3.42 -17.27 5.14
CA LYS A 136 4.87 -17.19 5.34
C LYS A 136 5.42 -15.91 4.77
N ASN A 137 5.19 -15.65 3.48
CA ASN A 137 5.80 -14.50 2.80
C ASN A 137 4.75 -13.68 2.07
N ILE A 138 4.98 -12.37 2.07
CA ILE A 138 4.29 -11.39 1.25
C ILE A 138 5.32 -10.70 0.36
N ASN A 139 4.95 -10.39 -0.88
CA ASN A 139 5.83 -9.67 -1.81
C ASN A 139 5.04 -8.99 -2.93
N PHE A 140 5.67 -8.06 -3.64
CA PHE A 140 5.10 -7.43 -4.84
C PHE A 140 6.00 -7.64 -6.05
N LYS A 141 5.38 -7.94 -7.18
CA LYS A 141 6.05 -7.88 -8.49
C LYS A 141 6.18 -6.43 -8.97
N LYS A 142 7.09 -6.17 -9.92
CA LYS A 142 7.25 -4.85 -10.58
C LYS A 142 6.00 -4.35 -11.32
N ASN A 143 5.12 -5.26 -11.74
CA ASN A 143 3.82 -4.90 -12.36
C ASN A 143 2.75 -4.53 -11.32
N GLY A 144 3.05 -4.62 -10.02
CA GLY A 144 2.14 -4.29 -8.92
C GLY A 144 1.36 -5.48 -8.36
N ASP A 145 1.51 -6.70 -8.91
CA ASP A 145 0.86 -7.90 -8.41
C ASP A 145 1.34 -8.24 -6.99
N LEU A 146 0.39 -8.52 -6.10
CA LEU A 146 0.64 -9.00 -4.75
C LEU A 146 0.81 -10.52 -4.77
N ILE A 147 1.94 -10.98 -4.26
CA ILE A 147 2.24 -12.39 -4.05
C ILE A 147 2.06 -12.73 -2.57
N LEU A 148 1.20 -13.70 -2.31
CA LEU A 148 1.02 -14.30 -0.99
C LEU A 148 1.43 -15.76 -1.07
N SER A 149 2.29 -16.19 -0.14
CA SER A 149 2.68 -17.59 -0.05
C SER A 149 2.53 -18.12 1.36
N ASN A 150 2.05 -19.36 1.43
CA ASN A 150 2.06 -20.16 2.64
C ASN A 150 2.87 -21.44 2.37
N LYS A 151 2.96 -22.33 3.37
CA LYS A 151 3.74 -23.57 3.27
C LYS A 151 3.45 -24.44 2.02
N TYR A 152 2.26 -24.34 1.42
CA TYR A 152 1.76 -25.26 0.40
C TYR A 152 1.29 -24.57 -0.88
N LYS A 153 1.13 -23.25 -0.89
CA LYS A 153 0.45 -22.52 -1.95
C LYS A 153 1.05 -21.14 -2.16
N ILE A 154 1.21 -20.77 -3.43
CA ILE A 154 1.48 -19.42 -3.89
C ILE A 154 0.20 -18.88 -4.53
N SER A 155 -0.15 -17.65 -4.20
CA SER A 155 -1.34 -16.96 -4.72
C SER A 155 -0.92 -15.57 -5.21
N ILE A 156 -1.38 -15.20 -6.41
CA ILE A 156 -1.09 -13.93 -7.06
C ILE A 156 -2.38 -13.15 -7.19
N TYR A 157 -2.39 -11.96 -6.62
CA TYR A 157 -3.51 -11.04 -6.61
C TYR A 157 -3.17 -9.78 -7.40
N HIS A 158 -4.13 -9.31 -8.19
CA HIS A 158 -3.99 -8.10 -9.01
C HIS A 158 -5.09 -7.09 -8.67
N SER A 159 -4.73 -5.81 -8.66
CA SER A 159 -5.70 -4.74 -8.50
C SER A 159 -6.35 -4.51 -9.86
N LYS A 160 -7.65 -4.76 -9.98
CA LYS A 160 -8.35 -4.40 -11.20
C LYS A 160 -8.30 -2.88 -11.34
N TYR A 161 -7.95 -2.40 -12.53
CA TYR A 161 -7.84 -0.96 -12.84
C TYR A 161 -9.15 -0.17 -12.70
N ASP A 162 -10.27 -0.86 -12.45
CA ASP A 162 -11.54 -0.22 -12.13
C ASP A 162 -11.42 0.42 -10.75
N LYS A 163 -11.16 1.73 -10.74
CA LYS A 163 -11.02 2.63 -9.58
C LYS A 163 -12.13 2.52 -8.52
N ILE A 164 -13.19 1.76 -8.79
CA ILE A 164 -14.39 1.61 -7.97
C ILE A 164 -14.24 0.45 -6.96
N SER A 165 -13.48 -0.60 -7.26
CA SER A 165 -13.35 -1.73 -6.34
C SER A 165 -12.11 -1.61 -5.47
N ASN A 166 -12.31 -1.47 -4.16
CA ASN A 166 -11.28 -1.62 -3.12
C ASN A 166 -10.87 -3.09 -2.94
N GLU A 167 -10.58 -3.76 -4.04
CA GLU A 167 -10.35 -5.21 -4.07
C GLU A 167 -9.15 -5.58 -4.94
N LEU A 168 -8.42 -6.56 -4.44
CA LEU A 168 -7.35 -7.28 -5.13
C LEU A 168 -7.90 -8.65 -5.49
N SER A 169 -8.07 -8.93 -6.78
CA SER A 169 -8.64 -10.18 -7.28
C SER A 169 -7.56 -11.24 -7.46
N LEU A 170 -7.82 -12.47 -7.06
CA LEU A 170 -6.94 -13.61 -7.32
C LEU A 170 -6.88 -13.86 -8.84
N VAL A 171 -5.68 -13.78 -9.40
CA VAL A 171 -5.45 -14.03 -10.83
C VAL A 171 -4.91 -15.44 -11.05
N SER A 172 -4.00 -15.87 -10.18
CA SER A 172 -3.39 -17.19 -10.28
C SER A 172 -3.10 -17.75 -8.91
N SER A 173 -3.15 -19.07 -8.81
CA SER A 173 -2.73 -19.75 -7.59
C SER A 173 -2.20 -21.13 -7.92
N HIS A 174 -1.11 -21.51 -7.28
CA HIS A 174 -0.44 -22.77 -7.53
C HIS A 174 -0.17 -23.49 -6.21
N GLU A 175 -0.64 -24.73 -6.09
CA GLU A 175 -0.36 -25.60 -4.95
C GLU A 175 0.91 -26.40 -5.23
N LEU A 176 1.89 -26.31 -4.34
CA LEU A 176 3.20 -26.94 -4.50
C LEU A 176 3.27 -28.37 -3.96
N THR A 177 2.23 -28.83 -3.27
CA THR A 177 2.18 -30.19 -2.72
C THR A 177 0.86 -30.86 -3.05
N SER A 178 0.88 -31.90 -3.88
CA SER A 178 -0.12 -32.96 -3.85
C SER A 178 0.18 -33.86 -2.64
N LEU A 179 -0.49 -33.66 -1.51
CA LEU A 179 -0.67 -34.66 -0.44
C LEU A 179 0.56 -35.50 0.02
N ALA A 180 1.80 -35.05 -0.14
CA ALA A 180 2.95 -35.80 0.37
C ALA A 180 3.20 -35.36 1.82
N PRO A 181 2.98 -36.25 2.80
CA PRO A 181 3.07 -35.88 4.18
C PRO A 181 4.56 -35.70 4.52
N TYR A 182 4.91 -34.51 5.00
CA TYR A 182 6.09 -34.18 5.80
C TYR A 182 7.32 -33.46 5.19
N ASN A 183 7.66 -33.49 3.90
CA ASN A 183 9.05 -33.09 3.52
C ASN A 183 9.27 -31.91 2.55
N LYS A 184 8.25 -31.29 1.95
CA LYS A 184 8.43 -30.07 1.12
C LYS A 184 7.62 -28.91 1.69
N VAL A 185 8.32 -27.87 2.12
CA VAL A 185 7.80 -26.70 2.83
C VAL A 185 8.33 -25.48 2.10
N ILE A 186 7.47 -24.56 1.65
CA ILE A 186 7.95 -23.22 1.25
C ILE A 186 8.60 -22.60 2.49
N LYS A 187 9.92 -22.42 2.45
CA LYS A 187 10.66 -21.70 3.48
C LYS A 187 10.67 -20.20 3.21
N GLU A 188 10.84 -19.85 1.95
CA GLU A 188 10.97 -18.48 1.46
C GLU A 188 10.39 -18.41 0.04
N VAL A 189 9.94 -17.23 -0.37
CA VAL A 189 9.60 -16.93 -1.75
C VAL A 189 10.33 -15.64 -2.11
N LEU A 190 11.21 -15.73 -3.09
CA LEU A 190 11.94 -14.59 -3.61
C LEU A 190 11.27 -14.15 -4.91
N VAL A 191 11.11 -12.84 -5.06
CA VAL A 191 10.49 -12.26 -6.26
C VAL A 191 11.51 -11.30 -6.85
N ASP A 192 11.86 -11.54 -8.10
CA ASP A 192 12.61 -10.60 -8.91
C ASP A 192 11.73 -10.05 -10.04
N ASP A 193 12.36 -9.36 -10.98
CA ASP A 193 11.72 -8.62 -12.07
C ASP A 193 10.58 -9.39 -12.74
N ASP A 194 10.85 -10.64 -13.12
CA ASP A 194 9.90 -11.48 -13.85
C ASP A 194 9.64 -12.83 -13.18
N ASN A 195 10.48 -13.23 -12.23
CA ASN A 195 10.50 -14.59 -11.69
C ASN A 195 10.06 -14.62 -10.22
N ILE A 196 9.48 -15.77 -9.87
CA ILE A 196 9.17 -16.16 -8.50
C ILE A 196 10.00 -17.41 -8.23
N TRP A 197 10.95 -17.31 -7.32
CA TRP A 197 11.86 -18.39 -6.90
C TRP A 197 11.43 -18.99 -5.56
#